data_AF-A0A9C9VLP0-F1
#
_entry.id   AF-A0A9C9VLP0-F1
#
_cell.length_a   1.000
_cell.length_b   1.000
_cell.length_c   1.000
_cell.angle_alpha   90.00
_cell.angle_beta   90.00
_cell.angle_gamma   90.00
#
_symmetry.space_group_name_H-M   'P 1'
#
loop_
_entity.id
_entity.type
_entity.pdbx_description
1 polymer ?
#
loop_
_entity_poly.entity_id
_entity_poly.type
_entity_poly.pdbx_seq_one_letter_code
_entity_poly.pdbx_strand_id
1 'polypeptide(L)'
;MRKIIVRAVSYIGIATIVALIMALSSGNLKYFINYFIVSAIITFSISICEEILFGLVIKFNPEAVKTKAISVTIGVIGALLGTEFAIILMKYTMHVVVFRSLTGHFILLLLTLVIGLIVSLIMTYYRFVKYKLKEREMEIEHLKRLETESKYAVLQSKVNPHFLFNTLSTMAGMVYEEPAKVEKMILDLSSIYRTVLNLSENEMITIEEELKIARKYL
;
A
#
# COMPACT_ATOMS: atom_id res chain seq x y z
N MET A 1 5.08 16.57 1.66
CA MET A 1 4.18 17.74 1.85
C MET A 1 2.72 17.35 2.14
N ARG A 2 1.99 16.65 1.26
CA ARG A 2 0.54 16.37 1.42
C ARG A 2 0.16 15.68 2.75
N LYS A 3 0.94 14.73 3.25
CA LYS A 3 0.68 14.04 4.54
C LYS A 3 0.83 14.95 5.78
N ILE A 4 1.77 15.89 5.75
CA ILE A 4 2.01 16.84 6.85
C ILE A 4 0.86 17.83 6.93
N ILE A 5 0.41 18.34 5.78
CA ILE A 5 -0.73 19.27 5.68
C ILE A 5 -2.01 18.60 6.19
N VAL A 6 -2.31 17.37 5.74
CA VAL A 6 -3.50 16.64 6.20
C VAL A 6 -3.50 16.44 7.72
N ARG A 7 -2.33 16.12 8.30
CA ARG A 7 -2.19 15.97 9.76
C ARG A 7 -2.34 17.29 10.51
N ALA A 8 -1.70 18.35 10.03
CA ALA A 8 -1.83 19.68 10.62
C ALA A 8 -3.29 20.15 10.62
N VAL A 9 -4.00 19.95 9.51
CA VAL A 9 -5.43 20.26 9.40
C VAL A 9 -6.26 19.41 10.37
N SER A 10 -5.98 18.11 10.51
CA SER A 10 -6.70 17.27 11.48
C SER A 10 -6.48 17.72 12.93
N TYR A 11 -5.26 18.13 13.30
CA TYR A 11 -4.97 18.58 14.67
C TYR A 11 -5.61 19.93 14.98
N ILE A 12 -5.61 20.86 14.03
CA ILE A 12 -6.34 22.13 14.14
C ILE A 12 -7.84 21.87 14.28
N GLY A 13 -8.38 20.92 13.50
CA GLY A 13 -9.78 20.49 13.61
C GLY A 13 -10.13 19.95 14.98
N ILE A 14 -9.32 19.04 15.53
CA ILE A 14 -9.51 18.47 16.88
C ILE A 14 -9.45 19.58 17.94
N ALA A 15 -8.43 20.45 17.89
CA ALA A 15 -8.30 21.56 18.82
C ALA A 15 -9.53 22.50 18.77
N THR A 16 -10.02 22.80 17.57
CA THR A 16 -11.22 23.64 17.38
C THR A 16 -12.46 23.02 18.00
N ILE A 17 -12.68 21.72 17.80
CA ILE A 17 -13.82 21.00 18.37
C ILE A 17 -13.75 20.99 19.90
N VAL A 18 -12.58 20.67 20.47
CA VAL A 18 -12.38 20.66 21.92
C VAL A 18 -12.59 22.06 22.51
N ALA A 19 -12.05 23.09 21.86
CA ALA A 19 -12.21 24.47 22.28
C ALA A 19 -13.67 24.93 22.26
N LEU A 20 -14.42 24.54 21.23
CA LEU A 20 -15.85 24.85 21.11
C LEU A 20 -16.65 24.19 22.24
N ILE A 21 -16.40 22.91 22.51
CA ILE A 21 -17.05 22.17 23.61
C ILE A 21 -16.77 22.85 24.96
N MET A 22 -15.52 23.24 25.22
CA MET A 22 -15.15 23.93 26.46
C MET A 22 -15.79 25.32 26.57
N ALA A 23 -15.82 26.09 25.48
CA ALA A 23 -16.42 27.43 25.46
C ALA A 23 -17.93 27.41 25.64
N LEU A 24 -18.61 26.39 25.10
CA LEU A 24 -20.04 26.18 25.32
C LEU A 24 -20.33 25.71 26.75
N SER A 25 -19.51 24.80 27.28
CA SER A 25 -19.62 24.30 28.67
C SER A 25 -19.41 25.40 29.71
N SER A 26 -18.52 26.36 29.45
CA SER A 26 -18.31 27.51 30.33
C SER A 26 -19.41 28.57 30.22
N GLY A 27 -20.36 28.43 29.29
CA GLY A 27 -21.43 29.39 29.04
C GLY A 27 -20.96 30.73 28.45
N ASN A 28 -19.69 30.85 28.04
CA ASN A 28 -19.13 32.11 27.56
C ASN A 28 -18.14 31.91 26.40
N LEU A 29 -18.60 32.25 25.20
CA LEU A 29 -17.84 32.11 23.96
C LEU A 29 -16.60 33.01 23.88
N LYS A 30 -16.50 34.06 24.72
CA LYS A 30 -15.31 34.92 24.75
C LYS A 30 -14.03 34.16 25.13
N TYR A 31 -14.16 33.02 25.84
CA TYR A 31 -13.03 32.17 26.20
C TYR A 31 -12.60 31.21 25.09
N PHE A 32 -13.27 31.18 23.94
CA PHE A 32 -12.98 30.27 22.84
C PHE A 32 -11.51 30.31 22.41
N ILE A 33 -10.94 31.51 22.21
CA ILE A 33 -9.54 31.67 21.77
C ILE A 33 -8.58 31.06 22.80
N ASN A 34 -8.84 31.25 24.09
CA ASN A 34 -8.01 30.67 25.15
C ASN A 34 -8.10 29.15 25.16
N TYR A 35 -9.31 28.58 25.06
CA TYR A 35 -9.47 27.12 24.97
C TYR A 35 -8.87 26.54 23.69
N PHE A 36 -8.90 27.28 22.59
CA PHE A 36 -8.25 26.89 21.34
C PHE A 36 -6.73 26.81 21.49
N ILE A 37 -6.11 27.83 22.07
CA ILE A 37 -4.65 27.83 22.31
C ILE A 37 -4.25 26.66 23.20
N VAL A 38 -4.95 26.44 24.32
CA VAL A 38 -4.67 25.34 25.25
C VAL A 38 -4.83 23.97 24.57
N SER A 39 -5.95 23.75 23.90
CA SER A 39 -6.22 22.47 23.22
C SER A 39 -5.27 22.22 22.05
N ALA A 40 -4.86 23.26 21.31
CA ALA A 40 -3.86 23.16 20.26
C ALA A 40 -2.50 22.75 20.80
N ILE A 41 -2.04 23.34 21.91
CA ILE A 41 -0.78 22.97 22.55
C ILE A 41 -0.82 21.50 22.98
N ILE A 42 -1.86 21.07 23.69
CA ILE A 42 -2.00 19.68 24.15
C ILE A 42 -2.00 18.71 22.95
N THR A 43 -2.82 18.99 21.94
CA THR A 43 -2.94 18.11 20.76
C THR A 43 -1.61 18.00 20.00
N PHE A 44 -0.89 19.12 19.85
CA PHE A 44 0.38 19.15 19.14
C PHE A 44 1.49 18.43 19.93
N SER A 45 1.55 18.62 21.24
CA SER A 45 2.50 17.92 22.11
C SER A 45 2.29 16.40 22.11
N ILE A 46 1.04 15.94 22.22
CA ILE A 46 0.69 14.52 22.09
C ILE A 46 1.16 13.97 20.74
N SER A 47 0.85 14.69 19.66
CA SER A 47 1.19 14.28 18.30
C SER A 47 2.69 14.12 18.08
N ILE A 48 3.50 15.08 18.56
CA ILE A 48 4.96 15.02 18.47
C ILE A 48 5.49 13.84 19.29
N CYS A 49 5.02 13.68 20.52
CA CYS A 49 5.48 12.58 21.39
C CYS A 49 5.18 11.22 20.78
N GLU A 50 3.97 11.00 20.27
CA GLU A 50 3.62 9.77 19.56
C GLU A 50 4.50 9.55 18.33
N GLU A 51 4.72 10.58 17.50
CA GLU A 51 5.54 10.46 16.29
C GLU A 51 6.99 10.09 16.60
N ILE A 52 7.57 10.69 17.64
CA ILE A 52 8.92 10.35 18.10
C ILE A 52 8.96 8.91 18.62
N LEU A 53 8.02 8.51 19.49
CA LEU A 53 8.01 7.16 20.06
C LEU A 53 7.80 6.09 18.99
N PHE A 54 6.82 6.27 18.11
CA PHE A 54 6.61 5.35 16.99
C PHE A 54 7.82 5.34 16.06
N GLY A 55 8.43 6.49 15.77
CA GLY A 55 9.63 6.59 14.94
C GLY A 55 10.81 5.82 15.53
N LEU A 56 11.05 5.95 16.84
CA LEU A 56 12.09 5.22 17.56
C LEU A 56 11.83 3.72 17.53
N VAL A 57 10.62 3.27 17.87
CA VAL A 57 10.30 1.84 17.88
C VAL A 57 10.43 1.24 16.48
N ILE A 58 9.95 1.92 15.44
CA ILE A 58 10.10 1.45 14.05
C ILE A 58 11.58 1.36 13.65
N LYS A 59 12.42 2.30 14.09
CA LYS A 59 13.86 2.31 13.80
C LYS A 59 14.59 1.13 14.43
N PHE A 60 14.26 0.75 15.66
CA PHE A 60 14.95 -0.33 16.38
C PHE A 60 14.32 -1.71 16.18
N ASN A 61 12.99 -1.79 16.10
CA ASN A 61 12.25 -3.04 15.92
C ASN A 61 10.94 -2.81 15.13
N PRO A 62 10.99 -2.85 13.78
CA PRO A 62 9.82 -2.58 12.94
C PRO A 62 8.71 -3.63 13.10
N GLU A 63 9.05 -4.87 13.46
CA GLU A 63 8.09 -5.95 13.69
C GLU A 63 7.25 -5.72 14.95
N ALA A 64 7.82 -5.05 15.96
CA ALA A 64 7.12 -4.75 17.21
C ALA A 64 5.83 -3.94 16.97
N VAL A 65 5.86 -2.98 16.04
CA VAL A 65 4.70 -2.11 15.76
C VAL A 65 3.57 -2.85 15.03
N LYS A 66 3.84 -4.03 14.45
CA LYS A 66 2.77 -4.89 13.90
C LYS A 66 1.94 -5.55 14.99
N THR A 67 2.50 -5.70 16.18
CA THR A 67 1.77 -6.25 17.33
C THR A 67 0.79 -5.21 17.86
N LYS A 68 -0.51 -5.55 17.86
CA LYS A 68 -1.57 -4.63 18.30
C LYS A 68 -1.31 -4.10 19.71
N ALA A 69 -0.96 -4.97 20.65
CA ALA A 69 -0.68 -4.59 22.04
C ALA A 69 0.44 -3.55 22.14
N ILE A 70 1.57 -3.77 21.45
CA ILE A 70 2.71 -2.86 21.46
C ILE A 70 2.34 -1.51 20.84
N SER A 71 1.66 -1.52 19.68
CA SER A 71 1.20 -0.28 19.05
C SER A 71 0.24 0.50 19.96
N VAL A 72 -0.65 -0.20 20.67
CA VAL A 72 -1.59 0.45 21.59
C VAL A 72 -0.83 1.10 22.75
N THR A 73 0.07 0.34 23.38
CA THR A 73 0.91 0.80 24.49
C THR A 73 1.74 2.03 24.12
N ILE A 74 2.36 2.04 22.93
CA ILE A 74 3.15 3.20 22.47
C ILE A 74 2.28 4.45 22.35
N GLY A 75 1.09 4.33 21.75
CA GLY A 75 0.17 5.47 21.63
C GLY A 75 -0.28 5.98 23.00
N VAL A 76 -0.61 5.09 23.94
CA VAL A 76 -0.99 5.48 25.31
C VAL A 76 0.15 6.22 26.01
N ILE A 77 1.37 5.68 25.96
CA ILE A 77 2.55 6.33 26.56
C ILE A 77 2.80 7.69 25.90
N GLY A 78 2.67 7.78 24.57
CA GLY A 78 2.82 9.04 23.84
C GLY A 78 1.79 10.10 24.25
N ALA A 79 0.53 9.71 24.41
CA ALA A 79 -0.53 10.60 24.87
C ALA A 79 -0.29 11.11 26.30
N LEU A 80 0.14 10.25 27.21
CA LEU A 80 0.46 10.63 28.59
C LEU A 80 1.65 11.59 28.64
N LEU A 81 2.78 11.21 28.01
CA LEU A 81 3.99 12.02 28.00
C LEU A 81 3.77 13.36 27.28
N GLY A 82 3.01 13.37 26.19
CA GLY A 82 2.68 14.59 25.47
C GLY A 82 1.78 15.53 26.26
N THR A 83 0.84 14.98 27.04
CA THR A 83 -0.01 15.77 27.94
C THR A 83 0.83 16.42 29.04
N GLU A 84 1.72 15.67 29.69
CA GLU A 84 2.63 16.21 30.72
C GLU A 84 3.55 17.29 30.15
N PHE A 85 4.13 17.02 28.99
CA PHE A 85 4.97 18.00 28.29
C PHE A 85 4.20 19.28 27.98
N ALA A 86 2.94 19.19 27.53
CA ALA A 86 2.09 20.35 27.27
C ALA A 86 1.82 21.17 28.54
N ILE A 87 1.51 20.51 29.66
CA ILE A 87 1.25 21.16 30.95
C ILE A 87 2.49 21.90 31.45
N ILE A 88 3.65 21.25 31.39
CA ILE A 88 4.94 21.85 31.75
C ILE A 88 5.22 23.06 30.85
N LEU A 89 5.06 22.90 29.54
CA LEU A 89 5.28 23.98 28.56
C LEU A 89 4.40 25.19 28.85
N MET A 90 3.10 24.98 29.09
CA MET A 90 2.16 26.06 29.40
C MET A 90 2.50 26.77 30.72
N LYS A 91 2.93 26.01 31.74
CA LYS A 91 3.34 26.57 33.04
C LYS A 91 4.54 27.52 32.90
N TYR A 92 5.56 27.13 32.13
CA TYR A 92 6.80 27.90 32.02
C TYR A 92 6.74 29.03 31.00
N THR A 93 5.99 28.88 29.91
CA THR A 93 5.98 29.88 28.81
C THR A 93 4.85 30.90 28.96
N MET A 94 3.65 30.47 29.35
CA MET A 94 2.48 31.34 29.40
C MET A 94 2.15 31.79 30.83
N HIS A 95 2.87 31.29 31.83
CA HIS A 95 2.52 31.42 33.26
C HIS A 95 1.06 31.01 33.56
N VAL A 96 0.46 30.21 32.68
CA VAL A 96 -0.90 29.69 32.83
C VAL A 96 -0.81 28.43 33.67
N VAL A 97 -1.29 28.54 34.91
CA VAL A 97 -1.55 27.37 35.74
C VAL A 97 -2.91 26.81 35.32
N VAL A 98 -2.88 25.82 34.42
CA VAL A 98 -4.10 25.17 33.91
C VAL A 98 -4.90 24.56 35.06
N PHE A 99 -4.22 24.00 36.08
CA PHE A 99 -4.85 23.48 37.30
C PHE A 99 -4.11 23.94 38.54
N ARG A 100 -4.83 24.60 39.46
CA ARG A 100 -4.33 24.91 40.80
C ARG A 100 -4.52 23.75 41.79
N SER A 101 -5.39 22.78 41.47
CA SER A 101 -5.70 21.62 42.32
C SER A 101 -5.16 20.32 41.71
N LEU A 102 -4.65 19.44 42.59
CA LEU A 102 -4.21 18.08 42.23
C LEU A 102 -5.34 17.29 41.53
N THR A 103 -6.58 17.41 42.03
CA THR A 103 -7.75 16.72 41.48
C THR A 103 -8.01 17.07 40.01
N GLY A 104 -7.87 18.33 39.62
CA GLY A 104 -8.08 18.74 38.23
C GLY A 104 -7.03 18.18 37.27
N HIS A 105 -5.77 18.11 37.72
CA HIS A 105 -4.70 17.48 36.97
C HIS A 105 -4.93 15.98 36.76
N PHE A 106 -5.34 15.25 37.81
CA PHE A 106 -5.70 13.83 37.69
C PHE A 106 -6.89 13.59 36.75
N ILE A 107 -7.92 14.43 36.80
CA ILE A 107 -9.07 14.33 35.90
C ILE A 107 -8.63 14.51 34.44
N LEU A 108 -7.75 15.49 34.15
CA LEU A 108 -7.23 15.69 32.80
C LEU A 108 -6.44 14.46 32.33
N LEU A 109 -5.55 13.92 33.16
CA LEU A 109 -4.78 12.72 32.82
C LEU A 109 -5.67 11.51 32.55
N LEU A 110 -6.75 11.34 33.31
CA LEU A 110 -7.72 10.27 33.07
C LEU A 110 -8.45 10.47 31.73
N LEU A 111 -8.85 11.70 31.41
CA LEU A 111 -9.48 12.02 30.13
C LEU A 111 -8.53 11.78 28.95
N THR A 112 -7.26 12.22 29.05
CA THR A 112 -6.28 12.01 27.98
C THR A 112 -5.86 10.55 27.87
N LEU A 113 -5.88 9.77 28.96
CA LEU A 113 -5.70 8.32 28.92
C LEU A 113 -6.82 7.64 28.12
N VAL A 114 -8.09 7.97 28.40
CA VAL A 114 -9.25 7.39 27.71
C VAL A 114 -9.24 7.76 26.23
N ILE A 115 -9.03 9.05 25.92
CA ILE A 115 -8.94 9.52 24.53
C ILE A 115 -7.73 8.89 23.83
N GLY A 116 -6.57 8.86 24.47
CA GLY A 116 -5.36 8.24 23.95
C GLY A 116 -5.54 6.75 23.65
N LEU A 117 -6.24 6.01 24.52
CA LEU A 117 -6.60 4.61 24.26
C LEU A 117 -7.47 4.47 23.01
N ILE A 118 -8.53 5.27 22.88
CA ILE A 118 -9.45 5.23 21.73
C ILE A 118 -8.69 5.56 20.44
N VAL A 119 -7.92 6.66 20.44
CA VAL A 119 -7.14 7.09 19.26
C VAL A 119 -6.11 6.02 18.90
N SER A 120 -5.41 5.48 19.89
CA SER A 120 -4.41 4.44 19.69
C SER A 120 -5.02 3.18 19.06
N LEU A 121 -6.20 2.73 19.55
CA LEU A 121 -6.93 1.61 18.97
C LEU A 121 -7.35 1.86 17.51
N ILE A 122 -7.92 3.03 17.22
CA ILE A 122 -8.31 3.42 15.85
C ILE A 122 -7.09 3.43 14.93
N MET A 123 -5.97 4.01 15.38
CA MET A 123 -4.75 4.09 14.61
C MET A 123 -4.11 2.72 14.37
N THR A 124 -4.10 1.85 15.37
CA THR A 124 -3.65 0.46 15.22
C THR A 124 -4.53 -0.29 14.21
N TYR A 125 -5.86 -0.13 14.28
CA TYR A 125 -6.77 -0.73 13.31
C TYR A 125 -6.51 -0.24 11.88
N TYR A 126 -6.37 1.08 11.69
CA TYR A 126 -6.07 1.66 10.39
C TYR A 126 -4.73 1.15 9.82
N ARG A 127 -3.68 1.07 10.64
CA ARG A 127 -2.38 0.49 10.23
C ARG A 127 -2.51 -0.96 9.81
N PHE A 128 -3.28 -1.76 10.55
CA PHE A 128 -3.53 -3.16 10.25
C PHE A 128 -4.24 -3.35 8.90
N VAL A 129 -5.33 -2.61 8.67
CA VAL A 129 -6.06 -2.66 7.39
C VAL A 129 -5.14 -2.28 6.24
N LYS A 130 -4.37 -1.20 6.39
CA LYS A 130 -3.43 -0.75 5.36
C LYS A 130 -2.35 -1.78 5.05
N TYR A 131 -1.83 -2.45 6.07
CA TYR A 131 -0.85 -3.53 5.88
C TYR A 131 -1.45 -4.67 5.08
N LYS A 132 -2.68 -5.10 5.42
CA LYS A 132 -3.40 -6.16 4.70
C LYS A 132 -3.72 -5.80 3.25
N LEU A 133 -4.05 -4.54 2.97
CA LEU A 133 -4.25 -4.07 1.60
C LEU A 133 -2.96 -4.16 0.79
N LYS A 134 -1.84 -3.71 1.36
CA LYS A 134 -0.53 -3.80 0.69
C LYS A 134 -0.13 -5.25 0.40
N GLU A 135 -0.39 -6.16 1.33
CA GLU A 135 -0.15 -7.60 1.15
C GLU A 135 -0.93 -8.15 -0.06
N ARG A 136 -2.22 -7.82 -0.15
CA ARG A 136 -3.07 -8.20 -1.30
C ARG A 136 -2.62 -7.57 -2.61
N GLU A 137 -2.21 -6.30 -2.60
CA GLU A 137 -1.69 -5.62 -3.79
C GLU A 137 -0.47 -6.36 -4.35
N MET A 138 0.46 -6.75 -3.48
CA MET A 138 1.65 -7.53 -3.87
C MET A 138 1.29 -8.92 -4.42
N GLU A 139 0.31 -9.60 -3.81
CA GLU A 139 -0.17 -10.90 -4.28
C GLU A 139 -0.83 -10.80 -5.67
N ILE A 140 -1.67 -9.78 -5.89
CA ILE A 140 -2.29 -9.52 -7.19
C ILE A 140 -1.22 -9.23 -8.26
N GLU A 141 -0.21 -8.43 -7.93
CA GLU A 141 0.90 -8.14 -8.82
C GLU A 141 1.69 -9.40 -9.18
N HIS A 142 1.94 -10.26 -8.20
CA HIS A 142 2.61 -11.55 -8.41
C HIS A 142 1.81 -12.47 -9.34
N LEU A 143 0.49 -12.61 -9.11
CA LEU A 143 -0.39 -13.41 -9.96
C LEU A 143 -0.46 -12.89 -11.39
N LYS A 144 -0.54 -11.56 -11.59
CA LYS A 144 -0.51 -10.95 -12.93
C LYS A 144 0.80 -11.24 -13.66
N ARG A 145 1.91 -11.24 -12.93
CA ARG A 145 3.21 -11.59 -13.51
C ARG A 145 3.23 -13.05 -13.97
N LEU A 146 2.78 -13.98 -13.13
CA LEU A 146 2.68 -15.39 -13.48
C LEU A 146 1.75 -15.63 -14.68
N GLU A 147 0.60 -14.94 -14.73
CA GLU A 147 -0.31 -14.98 -15.88
C GLU A 147 0.39 -14.52 -17.16
N THR A 148 1.15 -13.42 -17.09
CA THR A 148 1.89 -12.89 -18.24
C THR A 148 2.98 -13.85 -18.70
N GLU A 149 3.74 -14.42 -17.77
CA GLU A 149 4.78 -15.40 -18.04
C GLU A 149 4.19 -16.68 -18.66
N SER A 150 3.03 -17.14 -18.18
CA SER A 150 2.31 -18.28 -18.76
C SER A 150 1.82 -18.01 -20.18
N LYS A 151 1.18 -16.85 -20.42
CA LYS A 151 0.76 -16.44 -21.77
C LYS A 151 1.96 -16.32 -22.72
N TYR A 152 3.08 -15.80 -22.23
CA TYR A 152 4.31 -15.73 -23.01
C TYR A 152 4.86 -17.12 -23.35
N ALA A 153 4.89 -18.05 -22.40
CA ALA A 153 5.33 -19.43 -22.64
C ALA A 153 4.43 -20.14 -23.66
N VAL A 154 3.11 -19.93 -23.60
CA VAL A 154 2.17 -20.43 -24.60
C VAL A 154 2.47 -19.84 -25.97
N LEU A 155 2.65 -18.52 -26.08
CA LEU A 155 3.01 -17.87 -27.34
C LEU A 155 4.34 -18.39 -27.90
N GLN A 156 5.34 -18.61 -27.05
CA GLN A 156 6.59 -19.25 -27.47
C GLN A 156 6.38 -20.68 -27.96
N SER A 157 5.54 -21.48 -27.30
CA SER A 157 5.27 -22.87 -27.71
C SER A 157 4.62 -22.97 -29.10
N LYS A 158 3.82 -21.98 -29.49
CA LYS A 158 3.25 -21.88 -30.85
C LYS A 158 4.30 -21.70 -31.94
N VAL A 159 5.48 -21.17 -31.58
CA VAL A 159 6.60 -21.00 -32.49
C VAL A 159 7.66 -22.01 -32.11
N ASN A 160 7.56 -23.26 -32.59
CA ASN A 160 8.58 -24.28 -32.34
C ASN A 160 9.92 -23.80 -32.96
N PRO A 161 10.86 -23.28 -32.15
CA PRO A 161 12.01 -22.56 -32.69
C PRO A 161 13.02 -23.52 -33.32
N HIS A 162 13.06 -24.76 -32.84
CA HIS A 162 13.87 -25.83 -33.40
C HIS A 162 13.36 -26.23 -34.79
N PHE A 163 12.04 -26.35 -34.97
CA PHE A 163 11.47 -26.61 -36.29
C PHE A 163 11.79 -25.47 -37.26
N LEU A 164 11.59 -24.22 -36.84
CA LEU A 164 11.89 -23.06 -37.68
C LEU A 164 13.36 -23.03 -38.12
N PHE A 165 14.28 -23.19 -37.17
CA PHE A 165 15.72 -23.20 -37.45
C PHE A 165 16.09 -24.32 -38.42
N ASN A 166 15.62 -25.55 -38.17
CA ASN A 166 15.92 -26.69 -39.01
C ASN A 166 15.40 -26.49 -40.44
N THR A 167 14.16 -26.02 -40.59
CA THR A 167 13.58 -25.76 -41.91
C THR A 167 14.37 -24.70 -42.66
N LEU A 168 14.77 -23.60 -41.99
CA LEU A 168 15.60 -22.55 -42.60
C LEU A 168 17.00 -23.05 -42.96
N SER A 169 17.64 -23.85 -42.11
CA SER A 169 18.95 -24.44 -42.39
C SER A 169 18.91 -25.40 -43.57
N THR A 170 17.85 -26.23 -43.68
CA THR A 170 17.65 -27.09 -44.85
C THR A 170 17.47 -26.26 -46.11
N MET A 171 16.58 -25.26 -46.11
CA MET A 171 16.39 -24.37 -47.26
C MET A 171 17.70 -23.71 -47.71
N ALA A 172 18.50 -23.20 -46.75
CA ALA A 172 19.78 -22.57 -47.05
C ALA A 172 20.78 -23.52 -47.71
N GLY A 173 20.77 -24.81 -47.34
CA GLY A 173 21.65 -25.83 -47.93
C GLY A 173 21.32 -26.21 -49.37
N MET A 174 20.06 -26.07 -49.80
CA MET A 174 19.58 -26.48 -51.14
C MET A 174 19.15 -25.31 -52.03
N VAL A 175 19.31 -24.06 -51.59
CA VAL A 175 18.85 -22.87 -52.33
C VAL A 175 19.47 -22.74 -53.73
N TYR A 176 20.71 -23.19 -53.90
CA TYR A 176 21.42 -23.14 -55.19
C TYR A 176 21.18 -24.39 -56.05
N GLU A 177 20.89 -25.55 -55.44
CA GLU A 177 20.76 -26.84 -56.14
C GLU A 177 19.31 -27.16 -56.53
N GLU A 178 18.34 -26.87 -55.65
CA GLU A 178 16.92 -27.17 -55.84
C GLU A 178 16.02 -25.94 -55.57
N PRO A 179 16.16 -24.82 -56.32
CA PRO A 179 15.48 -23.55 -56.02
C PRO A 179 13.94 -23.66 -56.02
N ALA A 180 13.35 -24.43 -56.94
CA ALA A 180 11.90 -24.63 -57.01
C ALA A 180 11.34 -25.37 -55.78
N LYS A 181 12.13 -26.27 -55.17
CA LYS A 181 11.73 -27.00 -53.96
C LYS A 181 11.82 -26.10 -52.73
N VAL A 182 12.84 -25.23 -52.67
CA VAL A 182 12.96 -24.21 -51.63
C VAL A 182 11.79 -23.22 -51.66
N GLU A 183 11.39 -22.75 -52.85
CA GLU A 183 10.21 -21.89 -53.01
C GLU A 183 8.94 -22.56 -52.45
N LYS A 184 8.72 -23.83 -52.80
CA LYS A 184 7.60 -24.61 -52.27
C LYS A 184 7.64 -24.75 -50.75
N MET A 185 8.80 -25.07 -50.18
CA MET A 185 8.98 -25.18 -48.73
C MET A 185 8.69 -23.85 -48.01
N ILE A 186 9.03 -22.69 -48.60
CA ILE A 186 8.74 -21.37 -48.02
C ILE A 186 7.21 -21.14 -47.96
N LEU A 187 6.49 -21.50 -49.02
CA LEU A 187 5.03 -21.39 -49.07
C LEU A 187 4.35 -22.34 -48.08
N ASP A 188 4.84 -23.57 -47.97
CA ASP A 188 4.32 -24.57 -47.03
C ASP A 188 4.60 -24.14 -45.57
N LEU A 189 5.80 -23.66 -45.27
CA LEU A 189 6.17 -23.11 -43.96
C LEU A 189 5.27 -21.91 -43.58
N SER A 190 5.06 -20.97 -44.50
CA SER A 190 4.16 -19.83 -44.32
C SER A 190 2.72 -20.29 -44.04
N SER A 191 2.23 -21.29 -44.77
CA SER A 191 0.89 -21.84 -44.55
C SER A 191 0.75 -22.57 -43.21
N ILE A 192 1.79 -23.30 -42.76
CA ILE A 192 1.78 -24.00 -41.46
C ILE A 192 1.72 -22.97 -40.34
N TYR A 193 2.61 -21.96 -40.34
CA TYR A 193 2.64 -20.93 -39.32
C TYR A 193 1.36 -20.09 -39.28
N ARG A 194 0.78 -19.73 -40.43
CA ARG A 194 -0.51 -19.03 -40.48
C ARG A 194 -1.62 -19.84 -39.81
N THR A 195 -1.59 -21.17 -39.95
CA THR A 195 -2.59 -22.05 -39.34
C THR A 195 -2.35 -22.18 -37.83
N VAL A 196 -1.11 -22.44 -37.40
CA VAL A 196 -0.74 -22.58 -35.97
C VAL A 196 -0.98 -21.28 -35.18
N LEU A 197 -0.75 -20.11 -35.78
CA LEU A 197 -0.97 -18.81 -35.13
C LEU A 197 -2.45 -18.41 -35.07
N ASN A 198 -3.26 -18.83 -36.05
CA ASN A 198 -4.69 -18.54 -36.09
C ASN A 198 -5.52 -19.46 -35.20
N LEU A 199 -4.97 -20.58 -34.73
CA LEU A 199 -5.64 -21.46 -33.78
C LEU A 199 -5.67 -20.83 -32.38
N SER A 200 -6.87 -20.56 -31.87
CA SER A 200 -7.06 -20.14 -30.49
C SER A 200 -6.81 -21.30 -29.51
N GLU A 201 -6.47 -21.00 -28.25
CA GLU A 201 -6.18 -22.00 -27.20
C GLU A 201 -7.30 -23.03 -26.96
N ASN A 202 -8.53 -22.73 -27.42
CA ASN A 202 -9.73 -23.55 -27.21
C ASN A 202 -10.41 -23.98 -28.53
N GLU A 203 -9.78 -23.79 -29.70
CA GLU A 203 -10.30 -24.29 -30.97
C GLU A 203 -9.80 -25.71 -31.24
N MET A 204 -10.71 -26.67 -31.26
CA MET A 204 -10.44 -28.00 -31.80
C MET A 204 -10.54 -27.96 -33.33
N ILE A 205 -9.49 -28.44 -34.01
CA ILE A 205 -9.52 -28.66 -35.47
C ILE A 205 -10.02 -30.06 -35.80
N THR A 206 -10.50 -30.22 -37.02
CA THR A 206 -10.82 -31.54 -37.55
C THR A 206 -9.55 -32.36 -37.80
N ILE A 207 -9.67 -33.70 -37.72
CA ILE A 207 -8.56 -34.62 -38.08
C ILE A 207 -8.10 -34.39 -39.54
N GLU A 208 -9.01 -33.97 -40.42
CA GLU A 208 -8.69 -33.66 -41.81
C GLU A 208 -7.74 -32.45 -41.93
N GLU A 209 -7.98 -31.39 -41.16
CA GLU A 209 -7.11 -30.22 -41.11
C GLU A 209 -5.73 -30.57 -40.52
N GLU A 210 -5.70 -31.41 -39.48
CA GLU A 210 -4.46 -31.90 -38.88
C GLU A 210 -3.63 -32.73 -39.87
N LEU A 211 -4.28 -33.63 -40.63
CA LEU A 211 -3.65 -34.41 -41.70
C LEU A 211 -3.15 -33.53 -42.85
N LYS A 212 -3.82 -32.41 -43.15
CA LYS A 212 -3.40 -31.45 -44.18
C LYS A 212 -2.16 -30.67 -43.76
N ILE A 213 -2.05 -30.33 -42.47
CA ILE A 213 -0.85 -29.72 -41.90
C ILE A 213 0.31 -30.72 -41.92
N ALA A 214 0.09 -31.96 -41.46
CA ALA A 214 1.10 -33.01 -41.45
C ALA A 214 1.65 -33.33 -42.85
N ARG A 215 0.80 -33.29 -43.89
CA ARG A 215 1.23 -33.48 -45.29
C ARG A 215 2.07 -32.34 -45.88
N LYS A 216 2.00 -31.14 -45.31
CA LYS A 216 2.89 -30.02 -45.69
C LYS A 216 4.23 -30.08 -44.96
N TYR A 217 4.30 -30.89 -43.90
CA TYR A 217 5.50 -31.10 -43.08
C TYR A 217 6.40 -32.21 -43.64
N LEU A 218 5.80 -33.27 -44.21
CA LEU A 218 6.49 -34.42 -44.81
C LEU A 218 6.80 -34.20 -46.29
#